data_AF-A0A7K1YUH8-F1
#
_entry.id   AF-A0A7K1YUH8-F1
#
_cell.length_a   1.000
_cell.length_b   1.000
_cell.length_c   1.000
_cell.angle_alpha   90.00
_cell.angle_beta   90.00
_cell.angle_gamma   90.00
#
_symmetry.space_group_name_H-M   'P 1'
#
loop_
_entity.id
_entity.type
_entity.pdbx_description
1 polymer ?
#
loop_
_entity_poly.entity_id
_entity_poly.type
_entity_poly.pdbx_seq_one_letter_code
_entity_poly.pdbx_strand_id
1 'polypeptide(L)' 'MQIVRRRLRERGETASWTALRDRLAPRCRVTATFRCADGRALHLRKATALEPHQKPIYDALGIDPDAGGFVRKLI' A
#
# COMPACT_ATOMS: atom_id res chain seq x y z
N MET A 1 -6.79 -21.52 2.71
CA MET A 1 -6.67 -20.07 3.02
C MET A 1 -6.13 -19.90 4.45
N GLN A 2 -4.81 -20.05 4.69
CA GLN A 2 -4.22 -19.95 6.06
C GLN A 2 -2.82 -19.30 6.13
N ILE A 3 -2.12 -19.12 4.99
CA ILE A 3 -0.71 -18.68 4.98
C ILE A 3 -0.54 -17.28 5.60
N VAL A 4 -1.39 -16.33 5.23
CA VAL A 4 -1.35 -14.95 5.77
C VAL A 4 -1.55 -14.96 7.29
N ARG A 5 -2.56 -15.71 7.78
CA ARG A 5 -2.86 -15.80 9.22
C ARG A 5 -1.71 -16.45 9.99
N ARG A 6 -1.09 -17.48 9.43
CA ARG A 6 0.04 -18.19 10.03
C ARG A 6 1.25 -17.27 10.17
N ARG A 7 1.63 -16.56 9.11
CA ARG A 7 2.76 -15.61 9.13
C ARG A 7 2.55 -14.46 10.14
N LEU A 8 1.33 -13.94 10.22
CA LEU A 8 0.99 -12.91 11.20
C LEU A 8 1.12 -13.45 12.64
N ARG A 9 0.60 -14.65 12.91
CA ARG A 9 0.72 -15.28 14.24
C ARG A 9 2.15 -15.62 14.63
N GLU A 10 2.97 -16.11 13.70
CA GLU A 10 4.41 -16.38 13.92
C GLU A 10 5.17 -15.10 14.33
N ARG A 11 4.66 -13.93 13.92
CA ARG A 11 5.21 -12.61 14.24
C ARG A 11 4.51 -11.95 15.45
N GLY A 12 3.64 -12.67 16.15
CA GLY A 12 2.92 -12.19 17.34
C GLY A 12 1.66 -11.37 17.05
N GLU A 13 1.26 -11.21 15.78
CA GLU A 13 0.02 -10.49 15.46
C GLU A 13 -1.23 -11.38 15.57
N THR A 14 -2.10 -11.04 16.51
CA THR A 14 -3.29 -11.84 16.86
C THR A 14 -4.62 -11.15 16.56
N ALA A 15 -4.58 -9.92 16.02
CA ALA A 15 -5.75 -9.13 15.66
C ALA A 15 -6.80 -9.93 14.86
N SER A 16 -8.08 -9.63 15.07
CA SER A 16 -9.17 -10.24 14.29
C SER A 16 -9.07 -9.83 12.81
N TRP A 17 -9.67 -10.60 11.91
CA TRP A 17 -9.70 -10.23 10.48
C TRP A 17 -10.38 -8.89 10.22
N THR A 18 -11.38 -8.54 11.03
CA THR A 18 -12.04 -7.23 10.98
C THR A 18 -11.07 -6.13 11.36
N ALA A 19 -10.38 -6.27 12.50
CA ALA A 19 -9.38 -5.29 12.93
C ALA A 19 -8.22 -5.11 11.92
N LEU A 20 -7.76 -6.20 11.29
CA LEU A 20 -6.77 -6.13 10.23
C LEU A 20 -7.29 -5.36 9.01
N ARG A 21 -8.55 -5.60 8.60
CA ARG A 21 -9.18 -4.86 7.51
C ARG A 21 -9.32 -3.39 7.86
N ASP A 22 -9.75 -3.04 9.07
CA ASP A 22 -9.92 -1.65 9.49
C ASP A 22 -8.58 -0.90 9.52
N ARG A 23 -7.50 -1.55 9.99
CA ARG A 23 -6.15 -0.99 9.96
C ARG A 23 -5.63 -0.78 8.54
N LEU A 24 -5.99 -1.66 7.60
CA LEU A 24 -5.53 -1.57 6.21
C LEU A 24 -6.45 -0.70 5.33
N ALA A 25 -7.69 -0.46 5.75
CA ALA A 25 -8.71 0.26 4.97
C ALA A 25 -8.29 1.68 4.53
N PRO A 26 -7.56 2.49 5.32
CA PRO A 26 -7.14 3.83 4.89
C PRO A 26 -6.14 3.82 3.73
N ARG A 27 -5.56 2.67 3.39
CA ARG A 27 -4.54 2.56 2.35
C ARG A 27 -5.16 2.73 0.97
N CYS A 28 -4.84 3.84 0.31
CA CYS A 28 -5.41 4.19 -1.00
C CYS A 28 -4.34 4.30 -2.10
N ARG A 29 -4.81 4.32 -3.36
CA ARG A 29 -4.00 4.63 -4.53
C ARG A 29 -4.35 6.02 -5.06
N VAL A 30 -3.37 6.90 -5.13
CA VAL A 30 -3.52 8.26 -5.63
C VAL A 30 -3.08 8.32 -7.08
N THR A 31 -3.90 8.95 -7.92
CA THR A 31 -3.56 9.28 -9.32
C THR A 31 -3.61 10.79 -9.49
N ALA A 32 -2.50 11.39 -9.92
CA ALA A 32 -2.38 12.82 -10.19
C ALA A 32 -1.99 13.02 -11.65
N THR A 33 -2.59 14.02 -12.31
CA THR A 33 -2.28 14.37 -13.70
C THR A 33 -1.82 15.83 -13.73
N PHE A 34 -0.63 16.07 -14.28
CA PHE A 34 -0.05 17.41 -14.42
C PHE A 34 0.02 17.78 -15.89
N ARG A 35 -0.12 19.07 -16.20
CA ARG A 35 0.14 19.60 -17.54
C ARG A 35 1.56 20.14 -17.59
N CYS A 36 2.36 19.63 -18.51
CA CYS A 36 3.71 20.09 -18.74
C CYS A 36 3.70 21.33 -19.65
N ALA A 37 4.73 22.17 -19.54
CA ALA A 37 4.87 23.39 -20.36
C ALA A 37 4.96 23.11 -21.87
N ASP A 38 5.35 21.89 -22.23
CA ASP A 38 5.43 21.39 -23.60
C ASP A 38 4.09 20.87 -24.16
N GLY A 39 2.99 21.03 -23.42
CA GLY A 39 1.65 20.60 -23.82
C GLY A 39 1.31 19.15 -23.50
N ARG A 40 2.25 18.36 -22.98
CA ARG A 40 2.03 16.95 -22.61
C ARG A 40 1.38 16.80 -21.23
N ALA A 41 0.75 15.66 -20.99
CA ALA A 41 0.16 15.28 -19.71
C ALA A 41 1.04 14.26 -18.98
N LEU A 42 1.42 14.61 -17.75
CA LEU A 42 2.15 13.72 -16.86
C LEU A 42 1.18 13.03 -15.91
N HIS A 43 0.95 11.74 -16.12
CA HIS A 43 0.15 10.88 -15.24
C HIS A 43 1.05 10.19 -14.22
N LEU A 44 0.77 10.44 -12.96
CA LEU A 44 1.48 9.93 -11.80
C LEU A 44 0.52 9.07 -10.99
N ARG A 45 0.91 7.83 -10.70
CA ARG A 45 0.11 6.94 -9.87
C ARG A 45 0.99 6.32 -8.81
N LYS A 46 0.66 6.58 -7.54
CA LYS A 46 1.40 6.08 -6.38
C LYS A 46 0.43 5.63 -5.31
N ALA A 47 0.80 4.58 -4.59
CA ALA A 47 0.08 4.20 -3.39
C ALA A 47 0.45 5.18 -2.25
N THR A 48 -0.50 5.53 -1.37
CA THR A 48 -0.22 6.35 -0.16
C THR A 48 0.97 5.82 0.66
N ALA A 49 1.60 6.67 1.47
CA ALA A 49 2.62 6.20 2.41
C ALA A 49 2.00 5.22 3.42
N LEU A 50 2.85 4.39 4.01
CA LEU A 50 2.43 3.43 5.02
C LEU A 50 2.27 4.15 6.37
N GLU A 51 1.09 4.04 6.97
CA GLU A 51 0.86 4.61 8.30
C GLU A 51 1.56 3.77 9.38
N PRO A 52 1.95 4.36 10.54
CA PRO A 52 2.68 3.65 11.59
C PRO A 52 2.00 2.37 12.08
N HIS A 53 0.66 2.37 12.15
CA HIS A 53 -0.13 1.22 12.59
C HIS A 53 -0.23 0.10 11.53
N GLN A 54 0.17 0.37 10.29
CA GLN A 54 0.17 -0.60 9.18
C GLN A 54 1.53 -1.27 9.01
N LYS A 55 2.61 -0.59 9.41
CA LYS A 55 3.99 -1.08 9.29
C LYS A 55 4.22 -2.49 9.88
N PRO A 56 3.75 -2.82 11.09
CA PRO A 56 3.95 -4.14 11.67
C PRO A 56 3.33 -5.27 10.82
N ILE A 57 2.21 -5.00 10.15
CA ILE A 57 1.52 -5.98 9.30
C ILE A 57 2.33 -6.24 8.03
N TYR A 58 2.86 -5.20 7.40
CA TYR A 58 3.71 -5.33 6.22
C TYR A 58 5.04 -6.03 6.54
N ASP A 59 5.69 -5.64 7.63
CA ASP A 59 6.92 -6.27 8.11
C ASP A 59 6.70 -7.76 8.42
N ALA A 60 5.59 -8.10 9.06
CA ALA A 60 5.23 -9.49 9.38
C ALA A 60 5.00 -10.34 8.12
N LEU A 61 4.42 -9.74 7.08
CA LEU A 61 4.13 -10.41 5.81
C LEU A 61 5.31 -10.41 4.83
N GLY A 62 6.33 -9.58 5.07
CA GLY A 62 7.47 -9.40 4.19
C GLY A 62 7.09 -8.76 2.85
N ILE A 63 6.12 -7.84 2.87
CA ILE A 63 5.60 -7.17 1.67
C ILE A 63 6.24 -5.79 1.56
N ASP A 64 6.68 -5.45 0.35
CA ASP A 64 7.12 -4.09 0.03
C ASP A 64 5.90 -3.13 0.06
N PRO A 65 5.88 -2.09 0.91
CA PRO A 65 4.79 -1.13 0.98
C PRO A 65 4.60 -0.30 -0.29
N ASP A 66 5.62 -0.25 -1.16
CA ASP A 66 5.59 0.38 -2.47
C ASP A 66 5.26 -0.63 -3.59
N ALA A 67 4.91 -1.88 -3.27
CA ALA A 67 4.48 -2.87 -4.26
C ALA A 67 3.29 -2.33 -5.10
N GLY A 68 3.51 -2.20 -6.40
CA GLY A 68 2.62 -1.49 -7.34
C GLY A 68 3.18 -0.17 -7.88
N GLY A 69 4.28 0.29 -7.29
CA GLY A 69 5.22 1.27 -7.79
C GLY A 69 4.71 2.69 -7.93
N PHE A 70 5.66 3.56 -8.25
CA PHE A 70 5.41 4.87 -8.84
C PHE A 70 5.31 4.69 -10.35
N VAL A 71 4.10 4.78 -10.90
CA VAL A 71 3.91 4.77 -12.36
C VAL A 71 3.91 6.21 -12.84
N ARG A 72 4.89 6.53 -13.68
CA ARG A 72 5.00 7.81 -14.37
C ARG A 72 4.81 7.57 -15.86
N LYS A 73 3.74 8.14 -16.44
CA LYS A 73 3.49 8.08 -17.88
C LYS A 73 3.35 9.50 -18.41
N LEU A 74 4.14 9.82 -19.43
CA LEU A 74 4.03 11.05 -20.19
C LEU A 74 3.22 10.74 -21.45
N ILE A 75 2.16 11.50 -21.69
CA ILE A 75 1.25 11.35 -22.83
C ILE A 75 1.22 12.67 -23.59
#